data_AF-A0A0T1U5R7-F1
#
_entry.id   AF-A0A0T1U5R7-F1
#
_cell.length_a   1.000
_cell.length_b   1.000
_cell.length_c   1.000
_cell.angle_alpha   90.00
_cell.angle_beta   90.00
_cell.angle_gamma   90.00
#
_symmetry.space_group_name_H-M   'P 1'
#
loop_
_entity.id
_entity.type
_entity.pdbx_description
1 polymer ?
#
loop_
_entity_poly.entity_id
_entity_poly.type
_entity_poly.pdbx_seq_one_letter_code
_entity_poly.pdbx_strand_id
1 'polypeptide(L)'
;MSGFDLAIVDEAHGTAGDLGRPWAAIHDNQRIPSDFRLYLTVTLRILAAARPQKGADGQEAEIATMADDPEGAYGAWLAELGLSEAIEREILAGFEIDVLEIRDPSP
;
A
#
# COMPACT_ATOMS: atom_id res chain seq x y z
N MET A 1 -18.12 11.68 -19.57
CA MET A 1 -17.34 10.54 -20.12
C MET A 1 -17.85 9.29 -19.44
N SER A 2 -17.92 8.15 -20.13
CA SER A 2 -18.08 6.88 -19.44
C SER A 2 -16.85 6.63 -18.57
N GLY A 3 -17.06 6.07 -17.37
CA GLY A 3 -15.97 5.66 -16.48
C GLY A 3 -15.26 4.41 -17.00
N PHE A 4 -14.32 3.90 -16.19
CA PHE A 4 -13.70 2.60 -16.42
C PHE A 4 -14.53 1.49 -15.80
N ASP A 5 -14.68 0.35 -16.47
CA ASP A 5 -15.26 -0.83 -15.83
C ASP A 5 -14.30 -1.40 -14.77
N LEU A 6 -12.98 -1.33 -15.00
CA LEU A 6 -11.94 -1.79 -14.07
C LEU A 6 -10.71 -0.88 -14.12
N ALA A 7 -10.25 -0.45 -12.95
CA ALA A 7 -8.95 0.19 -12.76
C ALA A 7 -7.98 -0.79 -12.06
N ILE A 8 -6.77 -0.94 -12.60
CA ILE A 8 -5.68 -1.69 -11.96
C ILE A 8 -4.68 -0.69 -11.41
N VAL A 9 -4.40 -0.78 -10.12
CA VAL A 9 -3.54 0.15 -9.38
C VAL A 9 -2.29 -0.61 -8.95
N ASP A 10 -1.22 -0.46 -9.72
CA ASP A 10 0.10 -0.99 -9.37
C ASP A 10 0.78 -0.11 -8.32
N GLU A 11 1.69 -0.69 -7.54
CA GLU A 11 2.37 -0.04 -6.41
C GLU A 11 1.39 0.67 -5.46
N ALA A 12 0.25 0.02 -5.18
CA ALA A 12 -0.89 0.60 -4.48
C ALA A 12 -0.56 1.06 -3.04
N HIS A 13 0.56 0.65 -2.48
CA HIS A 13 1.05 1.18 -1.20
C HIS A 13 1.30 2.70 -1.26
N GLY A 14 1.56 3.26 -2.45
CA GLY A 14 1.75 4.69 -2.66
C GLY A 14 0.46 5.52 -2.51
N THR A 15 -0.71 4.88 -2.62
CA THR A 15 -2.02 5.54 -2.49
C THR A 15 -2.56 5.51 -1.06
N ALA A 16 -1.90 4.80 -0.15
CA ALA A 16 -2.29 4.70 1.26
C ALA A 16 -1.81 5.91 2.08
N GLY A 17 -2.47 6.12 3.23
CA GLY A 17 -2.27 7.28 4.09
C GLY A 17 -3.33 8.35 3.88
N ASP A 18 -2.93 9.61 4.00
CA ASP A 18 -3.82 10.77 3.88
C ASP A 18 -4.50 10.84 2.49
N LEU A 19 -5.84 10.76 2.50
CA LEU A 19 -6.68 10.87 1.30
C LEU A 19 -6.66 12.25 0.63
N GLY A 20 -6.16 13.28 1.32
CA GLY A 20 -5.95 14.61 0.74
C GLY A 20 -4.77 14.69 -0.23
N ARG A 21 -3.90 13.67 -0.28
CA ARG A 21 -2.72 13.67 -1.17
C ARG A 21 -3.13 13.41 -2.63
N PRO A 22 -2.40 13.97 -3.61
CA PRO A 22 -2.72 13.77 -5.03
C PRO A 22 -2.85 12.30 -5.46
N TRP A 23 -2.02 11.42 -4.90
CA TRP A 23 -2.00 10.00 -5.24
C TRP A 23 -3.21 9.22 -4.72
N ALA A 24 -3.92 9.73 -3.71
CA ALA A 24 -5.14 9.11 -3.20
C ALA A 24 -6.37 9.38 -4.09
N ALA A 25 -6.23 10.20 -5.15
CA ALA A 25 -7.31 10.53 -6.09
C ALA A 25 -7.97 9.30 -6.73
N ILE A 26 -7.26 8.16 -6.80
CA ILE A 26 -7.80 6.91 -7.34
C ILE A 26 -8.97 6.36 -6.52
N HIS A 27 -9.05 6.67 -5.22
CA HIS A 27 -10.13 6.24 -4.35
C HIS A 27 -11.41 7.08 -4.53
N ASP A 28 -11.30 8.26 -5.14
CA ASP A 28 -12.44 9.17 -5.36
C ASP A 28 -13.11 8.89 -6.71
N ASN A 29 -14.30 8.29 -6.65
CA ASN A 29 -15.05 7.93 -7.84
C ASN A 29 -15.65 9.11 -8.61
N GLN A 30 -15.75 10.30 -7.98
CA GLN A 30 -16.15 11.52 -8.70
C GLN A 30 -15.00 12.05 -9.54
N ARG A 31 -13.75 11.90 -9.07
CA ARG A 31 -12.54 12.32 -9.78
C ARG A 31 -12.10 11.32 -10.83
N ILE A 32 -12.14 10.03 -10.50
CA ILE A 32 -11.74 8.92 -11.39
C ILE A 32 -12.85 7.86 -11.37
N PRO A 33 -13.90 8.01 -12.20
CA PRO A 33 -15.01 7.06 -12.26
C PRO A 33 -14.53 5.67 -12.68
N SER A 34 -14.68 4.69 -11.79
CA SER A 34 -14.32 3.29 -11.99
C SER A 34 -15.30 2.38 -11.26
N ASP A 35 -15.88 1.39 -11.94
CA ASP A 35 -16.84 0.45 -11.33
C ASP A 35 -16.13 -0.51 -10.38
N PHE A 36 -14.96 -1.02 -10.78
CA PHE A 36 -14.11 -1.89 -9.97
C PHE A 36 -12.67 -1.36 -9.89
N ARG A 37 -11.98 -1.67 -8.79
CA ARG A 37 -10.56 -1.36 -8.57
C ARG A 37 -9.83 -2.60 -8.07
N LEU A 38 -8.74 -2.97 -8.72
CA LEU A 38 -7.83 -4.03 -8.30
C LEU A 38 -6.51 -3.40 -7.89
N TYR A 39 -6.12 -3.58 -6.63
CA TYR A 39 -4.89 -3.03 -6.07
C TYR A 39 -3.81 -4.11 -6.02
N LEU A 40 -2.63 -3.79 -6.53
CA LEU A 40 -1.47 -4.67 -6.55
C LEU A 40 -0.34 -4.00 -5.76
N THR A 41 0.28 -4.75 -4.86
CA THR A 41 1.47 -4.29 -4.13
C THR A 41 2.26 -5.46 -3.59
N VAL A 42 3.56 -5.26 -3.40
CA VAL A 42 4.45 -6.17 -2.67
C VAL A 42 4.79 -5.68 -1.27
N THR A 43 4.41 -4.45 -0.93
CA THR A 43 4.75 -3.75 0.32
C THR A 43 3.52 -3.10 0.94
N LEU A 44 2.61 -3.92 1.49
CA LEU A 44 1.38 -3.43 2.13
C LEU A 44 1.66 -2.34 3.17
N ARG A 45 0.86 -1.27 3.12
CA ARG A 45 0.92 -0.18 4.09
C ARG A 45 -0.30 -0.21 5.00
N ILE A 46 -0.20 -1.02 6.06
CA ILE A 46 -1.23 -1.13 7.10
C ILE A 46 -0.94 -0.08 8.17
N LEU A 47 -1.82 0.91 8.27
CA LEU A 47 -1.73 1.98 9.25
C LEU A 47 -2.66 1.66 10.41
N ALA A 48 -2.11 1.51 11.62
CA ALA A 48 -2.92 1.59 12.82
C ALA A 48 -3.48 3.00 12.89
N ALA A 49 -4.78 3.16 13.14
CA ALA A 49 -5.40 4.46 13.41
C ALA A 49 -4.83 5.03 14.73
N ALA A 50 -3.60 5.54 14.67
CA ALA A 50 -2.84 5.98 15.81
C ALA A 50 -2.67 7.49 15.69
N ARG A 51 -3.69 8.18 16.23
CA ARG A 51 -3.82 9.63 16.42
C ARG A 51 -4.42 10.39 15.22
N PRO A 52 -5.27 11.39 15.49
CA PRO A 52 -5.63 12.43 14.54
C PRO A 52 -4.36 12.97 13.87
N GLN A 53 -4.07 12.54 12.64
CA GLN A 53 -3.13 13.28 11.81
C GLN A 53 -3.88 14.53 11.40
N LYS A 54 -3.42 15.69 11.86
CA LYS A 54 -3.94 16.97 11.37
C LYS A 54 -3.51 17.08 9.91
N GLY A 55 -4.46 17.12 8.99
CA GLY A 55 -4.21 17.47 7.61
C GLY A 55 -3.63 18.88 7.49
N ALA A 56 -3.24 19.30 6.29
CA ALA A 56 -2.63 20.61 6.04
C ALA A 56 -3.44 21.79 6.61
N ASP A 57 -4.77 21.64 6.73
CA ASP A 57 -5.70 22.66 7.20
C ASP A 57 -6.18 22.44 8.67
N GLY A 58 -5.54 21.52 9.41
CA GLY A 58 -5.86 21.26 10.81
C GLY A 58 -7.10 20.39 11.08
N GLN A 59 -7.76 19.90 10.02
CA GLN A 59 -8.83 18.90 10.10
C GLN A 59 -8.27 17.50 10.31
N GLU A 60 -9.06 16.58 10.86
CA GLU A 60 -8.69 15.17 10.93
C GLU A 60 -8.51 14.60 9.53
N ALA A 61 -7.31 14.11 9.22
CA ALA A 61 -7.04 13.46 7.96
C ALA A 61 -7.77 12.12 7.91
N GLU A 62 -8.56 11.92 6.87
CA GLU A 62 -9.10 10.61 6.54
C GLU A 62 -7.96 9.75 6.01
N ILE A 63 -7.71 8.60 6.65
CA ILE A 63 -6.57 7.74 6.38
C ILE A 63 -7.04 6.48 5.66
N ALA A 64 -6.50 6.24 4.47
CA ALA A 64 -6.65 4.98 3.76
C ALA A 64 -5.57 3.98 4.23
N THR A 65 -5.99 2.78 4.61
CA THR A 65 -5.12 1.68 5.05
C THR A 65 -5.39 0.45 4.21
N MET A 66 -4.35 -0.32 3.89
CA MET A 66 -4.46 -1.55 3.10
C MET A 66 -4.82 -2.78 3.96
N ALA A 67 -5.59 -2.58 5.04
CA ALA A 67 -6.10 -3.67 5.84
C ALA A 67 -7.06 -4.54 5.00
N ASP A 68 -7.12 -5.83 5.30
CA ASP A 68 -8.11 -6.74 4.73
C ASP A 68 -9.50 -6.38 5.30
N ASP A 69 -10.21 -5.52 4.58
CA ASP A 69 -11.50 -4.98 4.99
C ASP A 69 -12.40 -4.81 3.74
N PRO A 70 -13.43 -5.66 3.56
CA PRO A 70 -14.36 -5.55 2.45
C PRO A 70 -15.04 -4.18 2.31
N GLU A 71 -15.21 -3.46 3.42
CA GLU A 71 -15.84 -2.13 3.45
C GLU A 71 -14.80 -0.99 3.42
N GLY A 72 -13.51 -1.32 3.44
CA GLY A 72 -12.41 -0.37 3.41
C GLY A 72 -12.07 0.13 2.00
N ALA A 73 -11.25 1.18 1.92
CA ALA A 73 -10.88 1.82 0.64
C ALA A 73 -10.19 0.89 -0.39
N TYR A 74 -9.57 -0.19 0.10
CA TYR A 74 -8.87 -1.20 -0.72
C TYR A 74 -9.68 -2.48 -0.92
N GLY A 75 -10.78 -2.65 -0.20
CA GLY A 75 -11.56 -3.88 -0.19
C GLY A 75 -10.84 -5.07 0.44
N ALA A 76 -11.45 -6.25 0.27
CA ALA A 76 -10.90 -7.51 0.78
C ALA A 76 -9.71 -7.99 -0.06
N TRP A 77 -8.80 -8.72 0.57
CA TRP A 77 -7.69 -9.35 -0.13
C TRP A 77 -8.20 -10.53 -0.96
N LEU A 78 -7.88 -10.54 -2.25
CA LEU A 78 -8.27 -11.62 -3.17
C LEU A 78 -7.24 -12.73 -3.22
N ALA A 79 -5.96 -12.39 -3.10
CA ALA A 79 -4.84 -13.31 -3.12
C ALA A 79 -3.62 -12.68 -2.42
N GLU A 80 -2.85 -13.52 -1.76
CA GLU A 80 -1.56 -13.16 -1.15
C GLU A 80 -0.54 -14.25 -1.51
N LEU A 81 0.69 -13.83 -1.81
CA LEU A 81 1.84 -14.72 -1.90
C LEU A 81 2.99 -14.06 -1.15
N GLY A 82 3.24 -14.55 0.07
CA GLY A 82 4.29 -14.01 0.92
C GLY A 82 5.68 -14.36 0.40
N LEU A 83 6.69 -13.55 0.77
CA LEU A 83 8.08 -13.78 0.39
C LEU A 83 8.60 -15.15 0.86
N SER A 84 8.35 -15.52 2.12
CA SER A 84 8.76 -16.81 2.67
C SER A 84 8.10 -17.98 1.93
N GLU A 85 6.80 -17.88 1.67
CA GLU A 85 6.05 -18.88 0.92
C GLU A 85 6.57 -19.04 -0.52
N ALA A 86 6.88 -17.93 -1.20
CA ALA A 86 7.44 -17.97 -2.54
C ALA A 86 8.84 -18.62 -2.58
N ILE A 87 9.64 -18.45 -1.53
CA ILE A 87 10.93 -19.15 -1.37
C ILE A 87 10.71 -20.64 -1.10
N GLU A 88 9.80 -21.01 -0.19
CA GLU A 88 9.47 -22.40 0.14
C GLU A 88 8.95 -23.18 -1.07
N ARG A 89 8.23 -22.50 -1.98
CA ARG A 89 7.72 -23.07 -3.24
C ARG A 89 8.75 -23.10 -4.37
N GLU A 90 10.00 -22.71 -4.12
CA GLU A 90 11.07 -22.59 -5.12
C GLU A 90 10.73 -21.65 -6.30
N ILE A 91 9.83 -20.68 -6.08
CA ILE A 91 9.47 -19.65 -7.07
C ILE A 91 10.53 -18.53 -7.03
N LEU A 92 10.97 -18.17 -5.82
CA LEU A 92 12.03 -17.18 -5.58
C LEU A 92 13.24 -17.83 -4.92
N ALA A 93 14.42 -17.33 -5.23
CA ALA A 93 15.62 -17.69 -4.49
C ALA A 93 15.60 -17.06 -3.09
N GLY A 94 16.09 -17.79 -2.10
CA GLY A 94 16.40 -17.22 -0.79
C GLY A 94 17.47 -16.13 -0.91
N PHE A 95 17.46 -15.17 0.02
CA PHE A 95 18.46 -14.11 0.11
C PHE A 95 19.04 -14.06 1.52
N GLU A 96 20.27 -13.56 1.61
CA GLU A 96 20.98 -13.32 2.86
C GLU A 96 21.41 -11.84 2.90
N ILE A 97 21.29 -11.21 4.07
CA ILE A 97 21.74 -9.83 4.28
C ILE A 97 23.04 -9.89 5.08
N ASP A 98 24.16 -9.67 4.38
CA ASP A 98 25.46 -9.49 5.01
C ASP A 98 25.65 -8.05 5.50
N VAL A 99 25.72 -7.87 6.82
CA VAL A 99 25.99 -6.57 7.42
C VAL A 99 27.47 -6.48 7.80
N LEU A 100 28.24 -5.77 6.97
CA LEU A 100 29.68 -5.57 7.17
C LEU A 100 29.92 -4.30 7.99
N GLU A 101 30.47 -4.46 9.20
CA GLU A 101 30.99 -3.34 9.98
C GLU A 101 32.47 -3.11 9.61
N ILE A 102 32.78 -1.91 9.12
CA ILE A 102 34.16 -1.47 8.84
C ILE A 102 34.59 -0.53 9.96
N ARG A 103 35.71 -0.88 10.60
CA ARG A 103 36.35 -0.05 11.63
C ARG A 103 37.73 0.36 11.16
N ASP A 104 38.20 1.52 11.60
CA ASP A 104 39.60 1.90 11.44
C ASP A 104 40.49 0.85 12.13
N PRO A 105 41.69 0.55 11.59
CA PRO A 105 42.63 -0.32 12.27
C PRO A 105 42.97 0.25 13.65
N SER A 106 43.06 -0.63 14.66
CA SER A 106 43.54 -0.24 16.00
C SER A 106 44.91 0.44 15.87
N PRO A 107 45.18 1.49 16.66
CA PRO A 107 46.54 2.01 16.79
C PRO A 107 47.51 0.90 17.25
#